data_AF-A0A960JZK9-F1
#
_entry.id   AF-A0A960JZK9-F1
#
_cell.length_a   1.000
_cell.length_b   1.000
_cell.length_c   1.000
_cell.angle_alpha   90.00
_cell.angle_beta   90.00
_cell.angle_gamma   90.00
#
_symmetry.space_group_name_H-M   'P 1'
#
loop_
_entity.id
_entity.type
_entity.pdbx_description
1 polymer ?
#
loop_
_entity_poly.entity_id
_entity_poly.type
_entity_poly.pdbx_seq_one_letter_code
_entity_poly.pdbx_strand_id
1 'polypeptide(L)'
;MSLDHDFLLLDRSTDPPESYGRHIHSPEALHLHHDLVSYMLDFLSWIPTENPARGGAYGMGLNLYGPTVVSQRGARKLQELCSALALLFAAGPETLELQGSYGWIGEDPSSGSYQRVIVARDELVAKLSQLA
;
A
#
# COMPACT_ATOMS: atom_id res chain seq x y z
N MET A 1 -1.13 -15.90 -7.51
CA MET A 1 -0.01 -14.96 -7.72
C MET A 1 -0.22 -13.87 -6.69
N SER A 2 0.68 -13.74 -5.70
CA SER A 2 0.59 -12.62 -4.75
C SER A 2 0.89 -11.33 -5.52
N LEU A 3 0.06 -10.31 -5.37
CA LEU A 3 0.30 -8.97 -5.89
C LEU A 3 0.96 -8.15 -4.77
N ASP A 4 2.25 -8.34 -4.55
CA ASP A 4 2.97 -7.47 -3.61
C ASP A 4 3.09 -6.06 -4.21
N HIS A 5 2.94 -5.05 -3.36
CA HIS A 5 3.16 -3.65 -3.70
C HIS A 5 4.55 -3.23 -3.26
N ASP A 6 5.32 -2.71 -4.22
CA ASP A 6 6.69 -2.26 -4.04
C ASP A 6 6.73 -0.77 -3.73
N PHE A 7 7.35 -0.40 -2.61
CA PHE A 7 7.57 0.99 -2.21
C PHE A 7 9.06 1.32 -2.26
N LEU A 8 9.40 2.45 -2.91
CA LEU A 8 10.77 2.91 -3.11
C LEU A 8 10.85 4.41 -2.83
N LEU A 9 11.94 4.82 -2.18
CA LEU A 9 12.33 6.23 -2.05
C LEU A 9 13.40 6.53 -3.10
N LEU A 10 13.07 7.39 -4.06
CA LEU A 10 13.92 7.69 -5.21
C LEU A 10 14.28 9.18 -5.24
N ASP A 11 15.48 9.51 -5.71
CA ASP A 11 15.87 10.89 -6.00
C ASP A 11 15.27 11.32 -7.34
N ARG A 12 14.37 12.30 -7.30
CA ARG A 12 13.66 12.78 -8.50
C ARG A 12 14.60 13.35 -9.57
N SER A 13 15.82 13.77 -9.21
CA SER A 13 16.81 14.30 -10.16
C SER A 13 17.45 13.21 -11.01
N THR A 14 17.61 12.01 -10.47
CA THR A 14 18.17 10.84 -11.17
C THR A 14 17.07 9.93 -11.72
N ASP A 15 15.92 9.91 -11.05
CA ASP A 15 14.81 9.00 -11.31
C ASP A 15 13.50 9.80 -11.49
N PRO A 16 13.31 10.40 -12.69
CA PRO A 16 12.08 11.12 -12.98
C PRO A 16 10.87 10.16 -13.02
N PRO A 17 9.64 10.61 -12.69
CA PRO A 17 8.44 9.77 -12.65
C PRO A 17 8.23 8.84 -13.85
N GLU A 18 8.61 9.26 -15.04
CA GLU A 18 8.47 8.52 -16.30
C GLU A 18 9.42 7.32 -16.40
N SER A 19 10.48 7.28 -15.59
CA SER A 19 11.45 6.18 -15.55
C SER A 19 11.02 5.02 -14.64
N TYR A 20 9.81 5.07 -14.05
CA TYR A 20 9.30 4.08 -13.09
C TYR A 20 9.47 2.61 -13.55
N GLY A 21 9.43 2.36 -14.86
CA GLY A 21 9.61 1.02 -15.43
C GLY A 21 10.95 0.35 -15.11
N ARG A 22 11.99 1.13 -14.76
CA ARG A 22 13.31 0.60 -14.35
C ARG A 22 13.30 -0.01 -12.95
N HIS A 23 12.30 0.34 -12.14
CA HIS A 23 12.22 0.03 -10.72
C HIS A 23 11.20 -1.07 -10.40
N ILE A 24 10.53 -1.61 -11.41
CA ILE A 24 9.60 -2.73 -11.26
C ILE A 24 10.37 -3.93 -10.72
N HIS A 25 9.91 -4.51 -9.60
CA HIS A 25 10.56 -5.62 -8.90
C HIS A 25 11.98 -5.31 -8.41
N SER A 26 12.24 -4.04 -8.04
CA SER A 26 13.50 -3.67 -7.42
C SER A 26 13.73 -4.48 -6.13
N PRO A 27 14.91 -5.10 -5.94
CA PRO A 27 15.23 -5.84 -4.71
C PRO A 27 15.38 -4.92 -3.48
N GLU A 28 15.49 -3.61 -3.70
CA GLU A 28 15.58 -2.60 -2.65
C GLU A 28 14.19 -2.10 -2.22
N ALA A 29 13.12 -2.57 -2.86
CA ALA A 29 11.77 -2.16 -2.53
C ALA A 29 11.34 -2.71 -1.18
N LEU A 30 10.63 -1.88 -0.42
CA LEU A 30 9.86 -2.37 0.70
C LEU A 30 8.58 -3.03 0.16
N HIS A 31 8.38 -4.30 0.49
CA HIS A 31 7.24 -5.08 0.02
C HIS A 31 6.09 -5.10 1.04
N LEU A 32 4.91 -4.71 0.60
CA LEU A 32 3.64 -4.92 1.33
C LEU A 32 2.70 -5.80 0.51
N HIS A 33 2.20 -6.86 1.14
CA HIS A 33 1.25 -7.77 0.51
C HIS A 33 -0.03 -7.04 0.08
N HIS A 34 -0.62 -7.43 -1.05
CA HIS A 34 -1.86 -6.85 -1.60
C HIS A 34 -2.92 -6.64 -0.52
N ASP A 35 -3.20 -7.68 0.25
CA ASP A 35 -4.29 -7.70 1.20
C ASP A 35 -4.12 -6.69 2.34
N LEU A 36 -2.88 -6.39 2.72
CA LEU A 36 -2.58 -5.35 3.71
C LEU A 36 -2.82 -3.96 3.13
N VAL A 37 -2.36 -3.72 1.90
CA VAL A 37 -2.61 -2.45 1.20
C VAL A 37 -4.12 -2.24 1.00
N SER A 38 -4.83 -3.29 0.60
CA SER A 38 -6.28 -3.28 0.42
C SER A 38 -7.03 -3.06 1.74
N TYR A 39 -6.58 -3.66 2.85
CA TYR A 39 -7.14 -3.38 4.18
C TYR A 39 -7.02 -1.91 4.59
N MET A 40 -5.91 -1.27 4.22
CA MET A 40 -5.63 0.13 4.55
C MET A 40 -6.10 1.13 3.48
N LEU A 41 -6.80 0.66 2.44
CA LEU A 41 -7.04 1.44 1.23
C LEU A 41 -7.80 2.73 1.49
N ASP A 42 -8.78 2.71 2.39
CA ASP A 42 -9.54 3.90 2.77
C ASP A 42 -8.62 5.01 3.30
N PHE A 43 -7.64 4.68 4.12
CA PHE A 43 -6.68 5.64 4.66
C PHE A 43 -5.69 6.10 3.58
N LEU A 44 -5.18 5.16 2.78
CA LEU A 44 -4.25 5.45 1.70
C LEU A 44 -4.88 6.33 0.62
N SER A 45 -6.21 6.28 0.44
CA SER A 45 -6.97 7.13 -0.49
C SER A 45 -6.86 8.63 -0.17
N TRP A 46 -6.40 9.02 1.02
CA TRP A 46 -6.26 10.42 1.41
C TRP A 46 -4.93 11.06 0.97
N ILE A 47 -4.03 10.27 0.36
CA ILE A 47 -2.70 10.73 -0.04
C ILE A 47 -2.79 11.38 -1.43
N PRO A 48 -2.37 12.64 -1.61
CA PRO A 48 -2.20 13.23 -2.94
C PRO A 48 -1.13 12.49 -3.75
N THR A 49 -1.46 12.09 -4.98
CA THR A 49 -0.59 11.28 -5.84
C THR A 49 -0.60 11.74 -7.30
N GLU A 50 0.39 11.27 -8.05
CA GLU A 50 0.55 11.45 -9.50
C GLU A 50 0.63 10.07 -10.16
N ASN A 51 -0.02 9.88 -11.31
CA ASN A 51 0.08 8.64 -12.09
C ASN A 51 1.00 8.85 -13.31
N PRO A 52 2.25 8.37 -13.29
CA PRO A 52 3.19 8.58 -14.39
C PRO A 52 2.76 7.86 -15.68
N ALA A 53 2.05 6.73 -15.57
CA ALA A 53 1.53 6.01 -16.73
C ALA A 53 0.37 6.75 -17.43
N ARG A 54 -0.18 7.80 -16.81
CA ARG A 54 -1.21 8.69 -17.38
C ARG A 54 -0.69 10.12 -17.54
N GLY A 55 0.61 10.28 -17.84
CA GLY A 55 1.22 11.58 -18.07
C GLY A 55 1.30 12.46 -16.82
N GLY A 56 1.40 11.85 -15.62
CA GLY A 56 1.51 12.57 -14.36
C GLY A 56 0.20 13.17 -13.86
N ALA A 57 -0.95 12.64 -14.30
CA ALA A 57 -2.26 13.12 -13.84
C ALA A 57 -2.35 13.09 -12.30
N TYR A 58 -2.70 14.24 -11.72
CA TYR A 58 -2.91 14.39 -10.28
C TYR A 58 -4.17 13.64 -9.83
N GLY A 59 -4.09 13.02 -8.67
CA GLY A 59 -5.18 12.28 -8.06
C GLY A 59 -4.98 12.10 -6.56
N MET A 60 -5.72 11.14 -6.02
CA MET A 60 -5.71 10.77 -4.61
C MET A 60 -5.61 9.25 -4.52
N GLY A 61 -4.82 8.75 -3.58
CA GLY A 61 -4.64 7.32 -3.33
C GLY A 61 -3.64 6.62 -4.25
N LEU A 62 -3.36 5.36 -3.91
CA LEU A 62 -2.48 4.50 -4.69
C LEU A 62 -3.23 3.92 -5.90
N ASN A 63 -2.53 3.80 -7.02
CA ASN A 63 -2.96 2.97 -8.13
C ASN A 63 -2.61 1.50 -7.81
N LEU A 64 -3.62 0.69 -7.47
CA LEU A 64 -3.40 -0.70 -7.01
C LEU A 64 -2.88 -1.67 -8.08
N TYR A 65 -2.90 -1.25 -9.34
CA TYR A 65 -2.51 -2.09 -10.48
C TYR A 65 -1.48 -1.40 -11.39
N GLY A 66 -0.83 -0.35 -10.89
CA GLY A 66 0.14 0.41 -11.67
C GLY A 66 0.97 1.36 -10.83
N PRO A 67 1.84 2.15 -11.47
CA PRO A 67 2.74 3.03 -10.75
C PRO A 67 1.97 4.17 -10.08
N THR A 68 2.50 4.60 -8.93
CA THR A 68 2.04 5.78 -8.19
C THR A 68 3.27 6.58 -7.80
N VAL A 69 3.25 7.88 -8.06
CA VAL A 69 4.25 8.81 -7.54
C VAL A 69 3.64 9.60 -6.41
N VAL A 70 4.29 9.52 -5.24
CA VAL A 70 3.95 10.29 -4.06
C VAL A 70 4.93 11.45 -3.97
N SER A 71 4.56 12.62 -4.52
CA SER A 71 5.43 13.81 -4.47
C SER A 71 5.54 14.37 -3.06
N GLN A 72 6.38 15.38 -2.82
CA GLN A 72 6.70 15.89 -1.48
C GLN A 72 5.47 16.18 -0.60
N ARG A 73 4.39 16.72 -1.19
CA ARG A 73 3.13 16.96 -0.48
C ARG A 73 2.45 15.66 -0.05
N GLY A 74 2.40 14.67 -0.95
CA GLY A 74 1.89 13.34 -0.65
C GLY A 74 2.76 12.61 0.35
N ALA A 75 4.09 12.78 0.29
CA ALA A 75 5.04 12.05 1.11
C ALA A 75 4.90 12.39 2.58
N ARG A 76 4.72 13.67 2.93
CA ARG A 76 4.39 14.06 4.31
C ARG A 76 3.11 13.38 4.80
N LYS A 77 2.08 13.31 3.95
CA LYS A 77 0.80 12.70 4.32
C LYS A 77 0.92 11.18 4.49
N LEU A 78 1.68 10.52 3.61
CA LEU A 78 2.01 9.10 3.71
C LEU A 78 2.74 8.82 5.02
N GLN A 79 3.78 9.60 5.34
CA GLN A 79 4.53 9.48 6.59
C GLN A 79 3.63 9.59 7.84
N GLU A 80 2.77 10.61 7.89
CA GLU A 80 1.82 10.81 8.99
C GLU A 80 0.87 9.61 9.14
N LEU A 81 0.32 9.12 8.02
CA LEU A 81 -0.60 7.99 8.00
C LEU A 81 0.06 6.68 8.40
N CYS A 82 1.23 6.37 7.83
CA CYS A 82 2.00 5.17 8.16
C CYS A 82 2.42 5.17 9.63
N SER A 83 2.82 6.33 10.18
CA SER A 83 3.10 6.47 11.62
C SER A 83 1.87 6.17 12.48
N ALA A 84 0.72 6.72 12.12
CA ALA A 84 -0.52 6.51 12.86
C ALA A 84 -1.00 5.05 12.79
N LEU A 85 -0.90 4.42 11.62
CA LEU A 85 -1.24 3.01 11.41
C LEU A 85 -0.28 2.10 12.18
N ALA A 86 1.03 2.39 12.18
CA ALA A 86 2.01 1.63 12.97
C ALA A 86 1.65 1.66 14.47
N LEU A 87 1.30 2.82 15.01
CA LEU A 87 0.85 2.95 16.40
C LEU A 87 -0.46 2.20 16.67
N LEU A 88 -1.43 2.28 15.75
CA LEU A 88 -2.71 1.58 15.86
C LEU A 88 -2.49 0.06 15.91
N PHE A 89 -1.72 -0.49 14.99
CA PHE A 89 -1.46 -1.93 14.94
C PHE A 89 -0.59 -2.40 16.11
N ALA A 90 0.33 -1.58 16.60
CA ALA A 90 1.13 -1.90 17.79
C ALA A 90 0.28 -2.11 19.06
N ALA A 91 -0.92 -1.52 19.13
CA ALA A 91 -1.86 -1.74 20.22
C ALA A 91 -2.65 -3.07 20.11
N GLY A 92 -2.49 -3.80 19.00
CA GLY A 92 -3.15 -5.07 18.75
C GLY A 92 -2.44 -6.30 19.35
N PRO A 93 -3.06 -7.50 19.21
CA PRO A 93 -2.44 -8.78 19.58
C PRO A 93 -1.20 -9.09 18.73
N GLU A 94 -0.36 -10.04 19.18
CA GLU A 94 0.88 -10.44 18.46
C GLU A 94 0.62 -10.92 17.03
N THR A 95 -0.50 -11.60 16.80
CA THR A 95 -1.00 -11.97 15.49
C THR A 95 -2.29 -11.21 15.22
N LEU A 96 -2.29 -10.39 14.18
CA LEU A 96 -3.45 -9.62 13.75
C LEU A 96 -4.29 -10.47 12.79
N GLU A 97 -5.56 -10.65 13.11
CA GLU A 97 -6.58 -11.18 12.19
C GLU A 97 -7.43 -10.03 11.68
N LEU A 98 -7.08 -9.49 10.52
CA LEU A 98 -7.77 -8.35 9.91
C LEU A 98 -8.83 -8.83 8.93
N GLN A 99 -9.94 -8.11 8.85
CA GLN A 99 -11.02 -8.41 7.91
C GLN A 99 -10.60 -8.00 6.49
N GLY A 100 -10.43 -8.97 5.59
CA GLY A 100 -10.07 -8.74 4.19
C GLY A 100 -11.27 -8.47 3.28
N SER A 101 -11.07 -8.62 1.98
CA SER A 101 -12.09 -8.40 0.95
C SER A 101 -13.28 -9.36 1.08
N TYR A 102 -14.47 -8.88 0.72
CA TYR A 102 -15.66 -9.73 0.57
C TYR A 102 -15.65 -10.39 -0.80
N GLY A 103 -15.93 -11.69 -0.85
CA GLY A 103 -16.04 -12.43 -2.11
C GLY A 103 -17.07 -13.55 -2.00
N TRP A 104 -17.43 -14.11 -3.15
CA TRP A 104 -18.39 -15.22 -3.27
C TRP A 104 -17.69 -16.47 -3.81
N ILE A 105 -18.23 -17.64 -3.49
CA ILE A 105 -17.82 -18.91 -4.08
C ILE A 105 -18.76 -19.19 -5.26
N GLY A 106 -18.25 -19.00 -6.48
CA GLY A 106 -19.04 -19.21 -7.71
C GLY A 106 -20.13 -18.15 -7.88
N GLU A 107 -21.30 -18.56 -8.39
CA GLU A 107 -22.42 -17.66 -8.69
C GLU A 107 -23.47 -17.59 -7.58
N ASP A 108 -23.31 -18.32 -6.47
CA ASP A 108 -24.29 -18.33 -5.37
C ASP A 108 -24.17 -17.04 -4.54
N PRO A 109 -25.18 -16.13 -4.56
CA PRO A 109 -25.12 -14.88 -3.82
C PRO A 109 -25.09 -15.06 -2.29
N SER A 110 -25.50 -16.23 -1.79
CA SER A 110 -25.51 -16.55 -0.36
C SER A 110 -24.18 -17.11 0.15
N SER A 111 -23.25 -17.45 -0.74
CA SER A 111 -21.92 -17.96 -0.41
C SER A 111 -20.90 -16.89 0.01
N GLY A 112 -21.34 -15.63 0.06
CA GLY A 112 -20.46 -14.50 0.30
C GLY A 112 -19.84 -14.52 1.69
N SER A 113 -18.54 -14.24 1.76
CA SER A 113 -17.81 -14.16 3.02
C SER A 113 -16.63 -13.18 2.93
N TYR A 114 -16.24 -12.65 4.09
CA TYR A 114 -15.01 -11.88 4.19
C TYR A 114 -13.81 -12.82 4.29
N GLN A 115 -12.77 -12.52 3.52
CA GLN A 115 -11.45 -13.10 3.72
C GLN A 115 -10.85 -12.62 5.05
N ARG A 116 -9.83 -13.33 5.53
CA ARG A 116 -9.04 -12.92 6.70
C ARG A 116 -7.60 -12.71 6.29
N VAL A 117 -7.03 -11.59 6.71
CA VAL A 117 -5.63 -11.26 6.53
C VAL A 117 -4.94 -11.53 7.85
N ILE A 118 -4.06 -12.53 7.88
CA ILE A 118 -3.32 -12.94 9.06
C ILE A 118 -1.89 -12.41 8.91
N VAL A 119 -1.44 -11.61 9.87
CA VAL A 119 -0.09 -11.01 9.83
C VAL A 119 0.51 -10.90 11.23
N ALA A 120 1.81 -11.09 11.33
CA ALA A 120 2.55 -10.80 12.55
C ALA A 120 2.56 -9.29 12.80
N ARG A 121 2.07 -8.85 13.96
CA ARG A 121 1.96 -7.43 14.32
C ARG A 121 3.28 -6.71 14.14
N ASP A 122 4.35 -7.26 14.70
CA ASP A 122 5.65 -6.59 14.75
C ASP A 122 6.27 -6.46 13.35
N GLU A 123 6.00 -7.40 12.44
CA GLU A 123 6.42 -7.30 11.03
C GLU A 123 5.70 -6.16 10.31
N LEU A 124 4.37 -6.07 10.46
CA LEU A 124 3.58 -5.00 9.85
C LEU A 124 3.98 -3.62 10.39
N VAL A 125 4.13 -3.51 11.72
CA VAL A 125 4.56 -2.27 12.39
C VAL A 125 5.95 -1.86 11.90
N ALA A 126 6.89 -2.79 11.76
CA ALA A 126 8.23 -2.49 11.24
C ALA A 126 8.20 -1.97 9.80
N LYS A 127 7.38 -2.58 8.92
CA LYS A 127 7.23 -2.12 7.53
C LYS A 127 6.60 -0.74 7.46
N LEU A 128 5.52 -0.48 8.20
CA LEU A 128 4.88 0.84 8.24
C LEU A 128 5.79 1.91 8.82
N SER A 129 6.61 1.57 9.82
CA SER A 129 7.59 2.50 10.40
C SER A 129 8.73 2.84 9.45
N GLN A 130 9.03 1.99 8.46
CA GLN A 130 10.00 2.32 7.41
C GLN A 130 9.42 3.23 6.32
N LEU A 131 8.10 3.24 6.15
CA LEU A 131 7.38 4.16 5.25
C LEU A 131 7.10 5.53 5.88
N ALA A 132 7.28 5.62 7.20
CA ALA A 132 7.19 6.85 7.99
C ALA A 132 8.53 7.58 8.02
#